data_AF-A0A484Z3G3-F1
#
_entry.id   AF-A0A484Z3G3-F1
#
_cell.length_a   1.000
_cell.length_b   1.000
_cell.length_c   1.000
_cell.angle_alpha   90.00
_cell.angle_beta   90.00
_cell.angle_gamma   90.00
#
_symmetry.space_group_name_H-M   'P 1'
#
loop_
_entity.id
_entity.type
_entity.pdbx_description
1 polymer ?
#
loop_
_entity_poly.entity_id
_entity_poly.type
_entity_poly.pdbx_seq_one_letter_code
_entity_poly.pdbx_strand_id
1 'polypeptide(L)'
;MLLPGKVGFAEENAWRFNPSYLPPQLASYFTRFGTPWTTLRETNLRLLLETAPKGFSPDWVQYQKSKGWQLKQSTSLVGSYDAIRVYLWAGMMNDKDPQKARLLARFQPMAATTAKQGLPPEKVDIATGKRTNDGPVGFSAALLPFLQNRDAQAVQRQRVADRFPDNNAYYSYVLTLFGQGWDQHRFRFTAQGELIPDWGQECASSQ
;
A
#
# COMPACT_ATOMS: atom_id res chain seq x y z
N MET A 1 -14.19 -5.25 -10.69
CA MET A 1 -12.73 -5.14 -10.50
C MET A 1 -12.23 -3.94 -11.29
N LEU A 2 -11.25 -3.19 -10.78
CA LEU A 2 -10.61 -2.09 -11.51
C LEU A 2 -9.46 -2.65 -12.36
N LEU A 3 -9.49 -2.40 -13.68
CA LEU A 3 -8.39 -2.80 -14.55
C LEU A 3 -7.21 -1.80 -14.42
N PRO A 4 -5.96 -2.28 -14.54
CA PRO A 4 -4.77 -1.44 -14.48
C PRO A 4 -4.67 -0.38 -15.59
N GLY A 5 -5.38 -0.57 -16.70
CA GLY A 5 -5.42 0.36 -17.80
C GLY A 5 -6.51 -0.01 -18.81
N LYS A 6 -6.76 0.88 -19.77
CA LYS A 6 -7.84 0.72 -20.75
C LYS A 6 -7.71 -0.49 -21.68
N VAL A 7 -6.48 -0.92 -21.96
CA VAL A 7 -6.16 -1.97 -22.94
C VAL A 7 -5.06 -2.86 -22.37
N GLY A 8 -5.09 -4.17 -22.66
CA GLY A 8 -4.00 -5.11 -22.39
C GLY A 8 -4.07 -5.88 -21.07
N PHE A 9 -5.15 -5.73 -20.28
CA PHE A 9 -5.28 -6.36 -18.95
C PHE A 9 -6.48 -7.30 -18.81
N ALA A 10 -7.25 -7.45 -19.88
CA ALA A 10 -8.39 -8.35 -19.96
C ALA A 10 -8.29 -9.17 -21.24
N GLU A 11 -8.31 -10.48 -21.08
CA GLU A 11 -8.47 -11.48 -22.13
C GLU A 11 -9.85 -12.14 -21.95
N GLU A 12 -10.21 -13.07 -22.84
CA GLU A 12 -11.52 -13.74 -22.80
C GLU A 12 -11.81 -14.43 -21.44
N ASN A 13 -10.79 -15.08 -20.86
CA ASN A 13 -10.94 -15.88 -19.64
C ASN A 13 -9.90 -15.53 -18.55
N ALA A 14 -9.18 -14.43 -18.70
CA ALA A 14 -8.13 -14.02 -17.79
C ALA A 14 -8.05 -12.50 -17.62
N TRP A 15 -7.70 -12.06 -16.41
CA TRP A 15 -7.50 -10.65 -16.09
C TRP A 15 -6.24 -10.47 -15.26
N ARG A 16 -5.52 -9.38 -15.48
CA ARG A 16 -4.35 -9.01 -14.71
C ARG A 16 -4.66 -7.76 -13.89
N PHE A 17 -4.35 -7.81 -12.60
CA PHE A 17 -4.61 -6.73 -11.64
C PHE A 17 -3.32 -6.30 -10.94
N ASN A 18 -3.33 -5.07 -10.43
CA ASN A 18 -2.27 -4.53 -9.61
C ASN A 18 -2.89 -4.09 -8.26
N PRO A 19 -2.60 -4.79 -7.15
CA PRO A 19 -3.15 -4.46 -5.82
C PRO A 19 -2.86 -3.04 -5.34
N SER A 20 -1.82 -2.37 -5.87
CA SER A 20 -1.42 -1.04 -5.42
C SER A 20 -2.22 0.12 -6.04
N TYR A 21 -3.08 -0.16 -7.03
CA TYR A 21 -3.69 0.88 -7.89
C TYR A 21 -4.92 1.56 -7.30
N LEU A 22 -5.63 0.91 -6.36
CA LEU A 22 -6.80 1.48 -5.71
C LEU A 22 -6.63 1.50 -4.19
N PRO A 23 -6.17 2.63 -3.61
CA PRO A 23 -6.11 2.80 -2.17
C PRO A 23 -7.49 2.58 -1.53
N PRO A 24 -7.59 1.86 -0.39
CA PRO A 24 -8.89 1.62 0.27
C PRO A 24 -9.66 2.90 0.62
N GLN A 25 -8.96 4.00 0.94
CA GLN A 25 -9.55 5.31 1.22
C GLN A 25 -10.28 5.86 -0.02
N LEU A 26 -9.66 5.77 -1.19
CA LEU A 26 -10.29 6.20 -2.45
C LEU A 26 -11.45 5.27 -2.82
N ALA A 27 -11.30 3.96 -2.61
CA ALA A 27 -12.39 3.01 -2.80
C ALA A 27 -13.61 3.35 -1.92
N SER A 28 -13.39 3.70 -0.65
CA SER A 28 -14.43 4.18 0.27
C SER A 28 -15.02 5.51 -0.20
N TYR A 29 -14.19 6.48 -0.59
CA TYR A 29 -14.64 7.80 -1.07
C TYR A 29 -15.59 7.69 -2.26
N PHE A 30 -15.24 6.88 -3.27
CA PHE A 30 -16.04 6.76 -4.48
C PHE A 30 -17.39 6.06 -4.28
N THR A 31 -17.60 5.34 -3.18
CA THR A 31 -18.91 4.70 -2.91
C THR A 31 -20.08 5.70 -2.88
N ARG A 32 -19.82 6.98 -2.61
CA ARG A 32 -20.82 8.07 -2.69
C ARG A 32 -21.46 8.23 -4.08
N PHE A 33 -20.80 7.74 -5.13
CA PHE A 33 -21.28 7.80 -6.51
C PHE A 33 -22.02 6.52 -6.94
N GLY A 34 -22.34 5.61 -6.00
CA GLY A 34 -23.11 4.40 -6.26
C GLY A 34 -22.35 3.35 -7.06
N THR A 35 -23.04 2.60 -7.91
CA THR A 35 -22.44 1.56 -8.76
C THR A 35 -21.59 2.18 -9.88
N PRO A 36 -20.40 1.64 -10.19
CA PRO A 36 -19.85 0.36 -9.72
C PRO A 36 -19.00 0.45 -8.43
N TRP A 37 -18.86 1.63 -7.83
CA TRP A 37 -17.89 1.89 -6.75
C TRP A 37 -18.17 1.13 -5.47
N THR A 38 -19.44 0.94 -5.12
CA THR A 38 -19.85 0.10 -3.97
C THR A 38 -19.32 -1.33 -4.11
N THR A 39 -19.45 -1.95 -5.28
CA THR A 39 -18.89 -3.28 -5.57
C THR A 39 -17.37 -3.25 -5.68
N LEU A 40 -16.79 -2.19 -6.24
CA LEU A 40 -15.34 -2.06 -6.38
C LEU A 40 -14.65 -2.01 -5.01
N ARG A 41 -15.23 -1.34 -4.01
CA ARG A 41 -14.70 -1.34 -2.63
C ARG A 41 -14.57 -2.75 -2.07
N GLU A 42 -15.62 -3.57 -2.18
CA GLU A 42 -15.60 -4.94 -1.65
C GLU A 42 -14.66 -5.85 -2.43
N THR A 43 -14.67 -5.75 -3.77
CA THR A 43 -13.76 -6.56 -4.60
C THR A 43 -12.29 -6.13 -4.47
N ASN A 44 -12.01 -4.86 -4.17
CA ASN A 44 -10.67 -4.38 -3.85
C ASN A 44 -10.16 -4.98 -2.54
N LEU A 45 -11.00 -5.02 -1.49
CA LEU A 45 -10.65 -5.71 -0.25
C LEU A 45 -10.34 -7.19 -0.49
N ARG A 46 -11.14 -7.88 -1.31
CA ARG A 46 -10.89 -9.27 -1.71
C ARG A 46 -9.56 -9.42 -2.43
N LEU A 47 -9.24 -8.55 -3.39
CA LEU A 47 -7.94 -8.55 -4.08
C LEU A 47 -6.79 -8.47 -3.08
N LEU A 48 -6.81 -7.49 -2.17
CA LEU A 48 -5.75 -7.27 -1.19
C LEU A 48 -5.59 -8.46 -0.23
N LEU A 49 -6.70 -9.02 0.26
CA LEU A 49 -6.66 -10.12 1.21
C LEU A 49 -6.31 -11.47 0.57
N GLU A 50 -6.92 -11.80 -0.57
CA GLU A 50 -6.86 -13.14 -1.15
C GLU A 50 -5.55 -13.39 -1.90
N THR A 51 -4.83 -12.34 -2.34
CA THR A 51 -3.63 -12.47 -3.18
C THR A 51 -2.30 -12.43 -2.43
N ALA A 52 -2.34 -12.35 -1.10
CA ALA A 52 -1.16 -12.29 -0.24
C ALA A 52 -1.02 -13.55 0.65
N PRO A 53 -0.88 -14.77 0.09
CA PRO A 53 -0.95 -16.03 0.85
C PRO A 53 0.07 -16.14 1.99
N LYS A 54 1.21 -15.45 1.88
CA LYS A 54 2.26 -15.37 2.91
C LYS A 54 2.31 -14.01 3.64
N GLY A 55 1.27 -13.19 3.47
CA GLY A 55 1.17 -11.85 4.05
C GLY A 55 1.99 -10.78 3.35
N PHE A 56 2.39 -11.02 2.10
CA PHE A 56 3.02 -10.03 1.22
C PHE A 56 2.14 -9.85 -0.02
N SER A 57 1.87 -8.60 -0.39
CA SER A 57 1.10 -8.28 -1.59
C SER A 57 1.97 -8.41 -2.85
N PRO A 58 1.44 -8.95 -3.96
CA PRO A 58 2.11 -8.94 -5.26
C PRO A 58 2.08 -7.55 -5.90
N ASP A 59 3.04 -7.28 -6.79
CA ASP A 59 3.01 -6.15 -7.73
C ASP A 59 1.89 -6.38 -8.75
N TRP A 60 1.80 -7.61 -9.27
CA TRP A 60 0.82 -8.01 -10.26
C TRP A 60 0.29 -9.40 -9.96
N VAL A 61 -1.00 -9.62 -10.20
CA VAL A 61 -1.65 -10.92 -10.00
C VAL A 61 -2.70 -11.16 -11.07
N GLN A 62 -2.78 -12.41 -11.55
CA GLN A 62 -3.76 -12.83 -12.53
C GLN A 62 -4.93 -13.54 -11.86
N TYR A 63 -6.13 -13.30 -12.39
CA TYR A 63 -7.32 -14.09 -12.12
C TYR A 63 -7.70 -14.85 -13.40
N GLN A 64 -8.00 -16.14 -13.29
CA GLN A 64 -8.52 -16.94 -14.40
C GLN A 64 -9.95 -17.40 -14.09
N LYS A 65 -10.83 -17.28 -15.08
CA LYS A 65 -12.21 -17.76 -14.99
C LYS A 65 -12.21 -19.24 -14.58
N SER A 66 -13.07 -19.60 -13.64
CA SER A 66 -13.21 -20.95 -13.05
C SER A 66 -12.00 -21.50 -12.28
N LYS A 67 -10.86 -20.80 -12.22
CA LYS A 67 -9.66 -21.21 -11.47
C LYS A 67 -9.27 -20.25 -10.34
N GLY A 68 -9.72 -19.00 -10.39
CA GLY A 68 -9.43 -17.99 -9.37
C GLY A 68 -8.05 -17.36 -9.50
N TRP A 69 -7.50 -16.91 -8.37
CA TRP A 69 -6.19 -16.26 -8.29
C TRP A 69 -5.04 -17.21 -8.65
N GLN A 70 -4.18 -16.78 -9.56
CA GLN A 70 -2.99 -17.52 -9.94
C GLN A 70 -1.85 -17.21 -8.98
N LEU A 71 -1.76 -18.00 -7.90
CA LEU A 71 -0.81 -17.80 -6.79
C LEU A 71 0.32 -18.84 -6.74
N LYS A 72 0.44 -19.67 -7.78
CA LYS A 72 1.57 -20.60 -7.91
C LYS A 72 2.86 -19.79 -8.11
N GLN A 73 3.97 -20.33 -7.61
CA GLN A 73 5.26 -19.70 -7.75
C GLN A 73 5.59 -19.46 -9.23
N SER A 74 5.97 -18.23 -9.56
CA SER A 74 6.48 -17.83 -10.87
C SER A 74 7.42 -16.64 -10.69
N THR A 75 8.29 -16.41 -11.67
CA THR A 75 9.20 -15.24 -11.66
C THR A 75 8.45 -13.91 -11.73
N SER A 76 7.20 -13.92 -12.19
CA SER A 76 6.34 -12.73 -12.30
C SER A 76 5.53 -12.44 -11.03
N LEU A 77 5.38 -13.39 -10.11
CA LEU A 77 4.59 -13.24 -8.88
C LEU A 77 5.50 -12.79 -7.72
N VAL A 78 5.94 -11.54 -7.82
CA VAL A 78 6.80 -10.85 -6.84
C VAL A 78 6.06 -9.66 -6.26
N GLY A 79 6.39 -9.28 -5.02
CA GLY A 79 6.04 -8.00 -4.42
C GLY A 79 7.29 -7.16 -4.24
N SER A 80 7.27 -5.95 -4.78
CA SER A 80 8.41 -5.03 -4.80
C SER A 80 7.92 -3.58 -4.93
N TYR A 81 8.39 -2.86 -5.96
CA TYR A 81 8.19 -1.42 -6.11
C TYR A 81 6.72 -1.04 -6.23
N ASP A 82 5.86 -1.80 -6.91
CA ASP A 82 4.43 -1.49 -6.94
C ASP A 82 3.77 -1.77 -5.59
N ALA A 83 3.99 -2.99 -5.08
CA ALA A 83 3.31 -3.53 -3.91
C ALA A 83 3.67 -2.83 -2.60
N ILE A 84 4.81 -2.15 -2.51
CA ILE A 84 5.16 -1.38 -1.31
C ILE A 84 4.06 -0.35 -0.94
N ARG A 85 3.35 0.17 -1.96
CA ARG A 85 2.25 1.12 -1.76
C ARG A 85 1.02 0.49 -1.12
N VAL A 86 0.84 -0.82 -1.20
CA VAL A 86 -0.29 -1.50 -0.53
C VAL A 86 -0.22 -1.33 0.98
N TYR A 87 0.98 -1.49 1.55
CA TYR A 87 1.20 -1.32 2.99
C TYR A 87 1.06 0.16 3.39
N LEU A 88 1.58 1.07 2.56
CA LEU A 88 1.40 2.51 2.72
C LEU A 88 -0.09 2.89 2.82
N TRP A 89 -0.88 2.46 1.83
CA TRP A 89 -2.33 2.72 1.81
C TRP A 89 -3.04 2.08 3.00
N ALA A 90 -2.74 0.82 3.34
CA ALA A 90 -3.34 0.17 4.51
C ALA A 90 -3.00 0.91 5.83
N GLY A 91 -1.77 1.40 5.97
CA GLY A 91 -1.33 2.17 7.14
C GLY A 91 -2.04 3.52 7.28
N MET A 92 -2.32 4.19 6.17
CA MET A 92 -3.01 5.48 6.12
C MET A 92 -4.53 5.37 6.29
N MET A 93 -5.11 4.19 6.45
CA MET A 93 -6.56 4.08 6.65
C MET A 93 -6.97 4.68 7.99
N ASN A 94 -8.19 5.20 8.08
CA ASN A 94 -8.74 5.63 9.36
C ASN A 94 -8.95 4.41 10.28
N ASP A 95 -8.63 4.53 11.57
CA ASP A 95 -8.78 3.41 12.53
C ASP A 95 -10.23 2.97 12.74
N LYS A 96 -11.19 3.84 12.43
CA LYS A 96 -12.62 3.50 12.46
C LYS A 96 -13.09 2.72 11.22
N ASP A 97 -12.27 2.58 10.18
CA ASP A 97 -12.61 1.74 9.03
C ASP A 97 -12.42 0.24 9.39
N PRO A 98 -13.49 -0.58 9.39
CA PRO A 98 -13.40 -1.98 9.77
C PRO A 98 -12.51 -2.82 8.84
N GLN A 99 -12.20 -2.35 7.63
CA GLN A 99 -11.30 -3.05 6.72
C GLN A 99 -9.82 -2.92 7.15
N LYS A 100 -9.45 -1.85 7.88
CA LYS A 100 -8.05 -1.58 8.26
C LYS A 100 -7.48 -2.72 9.10
N ALA A 101 -8.18 -3.13 10.16
CA ALA A 101 -7.70 -4.18 11.06
C ALA A 101 -7.43 -5.50 10.31
N ARG A 102 -8.31 -5.86 9.37
CA ARG A 102 -8.17 -7.08 8.54
C ARG A 102 -6.94 -7.00 7.63
N LEU A 103 -6.69 -5.84 7.04
CA LEU A 103 -5.52 -5.61 6.16
C LEU A 103 -4.21 -5.61 6.95
N LEU A 104 -4.16 -4.91 8.10
CA LEU A 104 -2.98 -4.92 8.97
C LEU A 104 -2.65 -6.34 9.46
N ALA A 105 -3.66 -7.12 9.85
CA ALA A 105 -3.48 -8.51 10.24
C ALA A 105 -2.96 -9.37 9.07
N ARG A 106 -3.52 -9.20 7.87
CA ARG A 106 -3.07 -9.95 6.68
C ARG A 106 -1.62 -9.65 6.31
N PHE A 107 -1.21 -8.39 6.41
CA PHE A 107 0.12 -7.93 6.00
C PHE A 107 1.15 -7.88 7.14
N GLN A 108 0.80 -8.40 8.32
CA GLN A 108 1.70 -8.45 9.49
C GLN A 108 3.10 -8.99 9.17
N PRO A 109 3.30 -9.99 8.30
CA PRO A 109 4.64 -10.48 7.94
C PRO A 109 5.60 -9.43 7.37
N MET A 110 5.09 -8.40 6.67
CA MET A 110 5.90 -7.26 6.21
C MET A 110 6.40 -6.43 7.40
N ALA A 111 5.52 -6.12 8.36
CA ALA A 111 5.88 -5.38 9.57
C ALA A 111 6.88 -6.18 10.43
N ALA A 112 6.63 -7.47 10.64
CA ALA A 112 7.50 -8.34 11.42
C ALA A 112 8.89 -8.49 10.79
N THR A 113 8.95 -8.64 9.46
CA THR A 113 10.22 -8.70 8.73
C THR A 113 11.00 -7.40 8.90
N THR A 114 10.36 -6.26 8.70
CA THR A 114 11.00 -4.94 8.80
C THR A 114 11.50 -4.67 10.21
N ALA A 115 10.70 -5.01 11.23
CA ALA A 115 11.09 -4.88 12.64
C ALA A 115 12.29 -5.78 12.99
N LYS A 116 12.31 -7.02 12.49
CA LYS A 116 13.37 -7.99 12.77
C LYS A 116 14.69 -7.64 12.07
N GLN A 117 14.64 -7.22 10.81
CA GLN A 117 15.84 -6.97 10.00
C GLN A 117 16.31 -5.51 10.08
N GLY A 118 15.50 -4.62 10.64
CA GLY A 118 15.75 -3.18 10.66
C GLY A 118 15.47 -2.48 9.32
N LEU A 119 15.27 -3.24 8.23
CA LEU A 119 15.03 -2.72 6.88
C LEU A 119 13.89 -3.49 6.18
N PRO A 120 13.08 -2.81 5.35
CA PRO A 120 12.14 -3.50 4.47
C PRO A 120 12.88 -4.25 3.35
N PRO A 121 12.41 -5.42 2.90
CA PRO A 121 12.99 -6.12 1.77
C PRO A 121 12.72 -5.39 0.45
N GLU A 122 13.61 -5.52 -0.53
CA GLU A 122 13.39 -4.97 -1.88
C GLU A 122 12.36 -5.80 -2.65
N LYS A 123 12.50 -7.13 -2.57
CA LYS A 123 11.66 -8.08 -3.29
C LYS A 123 11.21 -9.21 -2.39
N VAL A 124 9.98 -9.67 -2.57
CA VAL A 124 9.43 -10.85 -1.91
C VAL A 124 8.75 -11.76 -2.93
N ASP A 125 9.15 -13.02 -2.98
CA ASP A 125 8.40 -14.07 -3.69
C ASP A 125 7.10 -14.34 -2.94
N ILE A 126 5.97 -14.18 -3.61
CA ILE A 126 4.65 -14.13 -2.96
C ILE A 126 4.15 -15.51 -2.55
N ALA A 127 4.54 -16.55 -3.29
CA ALA A 127 4.14 -17.92 -2.99
C ALA A 127 4.90 -18.48 -1.77
N THR A 128 6.19 -18.12 -1.64
CA THR A 128 7.09 -18.68 -0.62
C THR A 128 7.35 -17.74 0.55
N GLY A 129 7.22 -16.43 0.37
CA GLY A 129 7.64 -15.40 1.32
C GLY A 129 9.16 -15.18 1.35
N LYS A 130 9.92 -15.75 0.40
CA LYS A 130 11.38 -15.56 0.31
C LYS A 130 11.67 -14.10 -0.05
N ARG A 131 12.56 -13.47 0.72
CA ARG A 131 12.95 -12.07 0.59
C ARG A 131 14.32 -11.98 -0.06
N THR A 132 14.54 -10.91 -0.83
CA THR A 132 15.81 -10.64 -1.50
C THR A 132 16.11 -9.14 -1.41
N ASN A 133 17.35 -8.81 -1.03
CA ASN A 133 17.89 -7.45 -0.86
C ASN A 133 17.12 -6.55 0.13
N ASP A 134 17.71 -5.40 0.44
CA ASP A 134 17.08 -4.35 1.21
C ASP A 134 16.47 -3.29 0.28
N GLY A 135 15.24 -2.89 0.55
CA GLY A 135 14.52 -1.89 -0.22
C GLY A 135 15.11 -0.49 -0.04
N PRO A 136 14.91 0.42 -1.01
CA PRO A 136 15.42 1.80 -0.95
C PRO A 136 14.77 2.61 0.17
N VAL A 137 15.27 3.83 0.43
CA VAL A 137 14.74 4.70 1.51
C VAL A 137 13.24 4.98 1.37
N GLY A 138 12.72 5.06 0.14
CA GLY A 138 11.28 5.23 -0.12
C GLY A 138 10.43 4.09 0.47
N PHE A 139 10.97 2.87 0.57
CA PHE A 139 10.26 1.75 1.20
C PHE A 139 10.16 1.95 2.71
N SER A 140 11.20 2.47 3.36
CA SER A 140 11.15 2.82 4.78
C SER A 140 10.07 3.87 5.02
N ALA A 141 10.04 4.92 4.18
CA ALA A 141 9.03 5.97 4.29
C ALA A 141 7.62 5.41 4.09
N ALA A 142 7.42 4.57 3.07
CA ALA A 142 6.14 3.94 2.77
C ALA A 142 5.60 3.08 3.93
N LEU A 143 6.47 2.53 4.77
CA LEU A 143 6.07 1.74 5.93
C LEU A 143 5.83 2.57 7.21
N LEU A 144 6.15 3.86 7.25
CA LEU A 144 5.91 4.69 8.44
C LEU A 144 4.44 4.67 8.90
N PRO A 145 3.42 4.80 8.01
CA PRO A 145 2.03 4.71 8.43
C PRO A 145 1.59 3.29 8.81
N PHE A 146 2.30 2.28 8.30
CA PHE A 146 1.95 0.88 8.41
C PHE A 146 2.46 0.23 9.71
N LEU A 147 3.67 0.59 10.14
CA LEU A 147 4.30 0.04 11.34
C LEU A 147 3.61 0.53 12.61
N GLN A 148 2.97 -0.39 13.32
CA GLN A 148 2.28 -0.11 14.59
C GLN A 148 3.22 -0.16 15.81
N ASN A 149 4.37 -0.84 15.68
CA ASN A 149 5.40 -0.88 16.72
C ASN A 149 6.25 0.40 16.65
N ARG A 150 6.35 1.13 17.77
CA ARG A 150 7.00 2.44 17.83
C ARG A 150 8.52 2.40 17.62
N ASP A 151 9.19 1.37 18.10
CA ASP A 151 10.64 1.22 17.91
C ASP A 151 10.97 0.93 16.45
N ALA A 152 10.26 -0.01 15.84
CA ALA A 152 10.39 -0.30 14.41
C ALA A 152 10.08 0.93 13.55
N GLN A 153 9.03 1.68 13.90
CA GLN A 153 8.69 2.94 13.23
C GLN A 153 9.81 3.98 13.39
N ALA A 154 10.40 4.12 14.59
CA ALA A 154 11.49 5.04 14.85
C ALA A 154 12.76 4.69 14.06
N VAL A 155 13.11 3.41 13.93
CA VAL A 155 14.22 2.95 13.08
C VAL A 155 14.00 3.36 11.62
N GLN A 156 12.79 3.18 11.08
CA GLN A 156 12.49 3.60 9.72
C GLN A 156 12.51 5.13 9.57
N ARG A 157 12.02 5.87 10.58
CA ARG A 157 12.04 7.33 10.60
C ARG A 157 13.48 7.87 10.57
N GLN A 158 14.36 7.28 11.39
CA GLN A 158 15.78 7.63 11.41
C GLN A 158 16.43 7.40 10.04
N ARG A 159 16.18 6.23 9.43
CA ARG A 159 16.69 5.93 8.08
C ARG A 159 16.22 6.94 7.02
N VAL A 160 14.96 7.38 7.09
CA VAL A 160 14.42 8.40 6.16
C VAL A 160 15.06 9.77 6.39
N ALA A 161 15.33 10.14 7.64
CA ALA A 161 16.02 11.39 7.96
C ALA A 161 17.47 11.38 7.47
N ASP A 162 18.21 10.30 7.75
CA ASP A 162 19.64 10.20 7.42
C ASP A 162 19.91 10.02 5.92
N ARG A 163 18.94 9.46 5.19
CA ARG A 163 19.08 9.12 3.77
C ARG A 163 17.96 9.71 2.93
N PHE A 164 17.53 10.92 3.26
CA PHE A 164 16.47 11.60 2.52
C PHE A 164 16.75 11.59 1.00
N PRO A 165 15.77 11.25 0.15
CA PRO A 165 15.99 11.08 -1.28
C PRO A 165 16.46 12.39 -1.94
N ASP A 166 17.48 12.28 -2.80
CA ASP A 166 17.96 13.39 -3.61
C ASP A 166 17.04 13.68 -4.82
N ASN A 167 17.39 14.70 -5.60
CA ASN A 167 16.61 15.15 -6.75
C ASN A 167 16.57 14.15 -7.92
N ASN A 168 17.46 13.13 -7.94
CA ASN A 168 17.48 12.09 -8.96
C ASN A 168 16.69 10.84 -8.53
N ALA A 169 16.20 10.80 -7.29
CA ALA A 169 15.52 9.64 -6.70
C ALA A 169 13.98 9.77 -6.73
N TYR A 170 13.40 10.15 -7.88
CA TYR A 170 11.95 10.44 -8.05
C TYR A 170 11.02 9.48 -7.31
N TYR A 171 11.19 8.16 -7.51
CA TYR A 171 10.28 7.18 -6.91
C TYR A 171 10.37 7.16 -5.38
N SER A 172 11.58 7.18 -4.83
CA SER A 172 11.79 7.26 -3.38
C SER A 172 11.26 8.58 -2.82
N TYR A 173 11.41 9.67 -3.57
CA TYR A 173 10.92 11.00 -3.18
C TYR A 173 9.39 11.01 -3.06
N VAL A 174 8.67 10.50 -4.06
CA VAL A 174 7.20 10.42 -4.02
C VAL A 174 6.72 9.56 -2.85
N LEU A 175 7.32 8.37 -2.63
CA LEU A 175 6.97 7.55 -1.47
C LEU A 175 7.26 8.27 -0.15
N THR A 176 8.30 9.10 -0.10
CA THR A 176 8.66 9.89 1.07
C THR A 176 7.65 11.00 1.34
N LEU A 177 7.19 11.72 0.31
CA LEU A 177 6.12 12.72 0.45
C LEU A 177 4.85 12.12 1.07
N PHE A 178 4.46 10.92 0.62
CA PHE A 178 3.32 10.22 1.19
C PHE A 178 3.58 9.71 2.60
N GLY A 179 4.61 8.88 2.77
CA GLY A 179 4.87 8.16 4.01
C GLY A 179 5.33 9.05 5.15
N GLN A 180 6.34 9.89 4.92
CA GLN A 180 6.83 10.84 5.92
C GLN A 180 5.85 12.00 6.10
N GLY A 181 5.18 12.46 5.03
CA GLY A 181 4.13 13.48 5.16
C GLY A 181 3.00 13.01 6.09
N TRP A 182 2.59 11.74 6.00
CA TRP A 182 1.65 11.17 6.95
C TRP A 182 2.23 11.08 8.37
N ASP A 183 3.47 10.59 8.54
CA ASP A 183 4.13 10.53 9.85
C ASP A 183 4.18 11.92 10.53
N GLN A 184 4.38 12.98 9.74
CA GLN A 184 4.41 14.39 10.16
C GLN A 184 3.03 15.08 10.20
N HIS A 185 1.94 14.34 10.10
CA HIS A 185 0.57 14.88 10.16
C HIS A 185 0.17 15.87 9.06
N ARG A 186 0.89 15.92 7.93
CA ARG A 186 0.57 16.85 6.80
C ARG A 186 -0.82 16.65 6.20
N PHE A 187 -1.36 15.43 6.30
CA PHE A 187 -2.73 15.11 5.91
C PHE A 187 -3.23 13.84 6.61
N ARG A 188 -4.55 13.69 6.71
CA ARG A 188 -5.27 12.50 7.18
C ARG A 188 -6.43 12.16 6.24
N PHE A 189 -7.05 11.01 6.46
CA PHE A 189 -8.29 10.62 5.79
C PHE A 189 -9.42 10.39 6.79
N THR A 190 -10.63 10.83 6.47
CA THR A 190 -11.85 10.44 7.20
C THR A 190 -12.12 8.94 7.00
N ALA A 191 -13.04 8.36 7.78
CA ALA A 191 -13.50 6.99 7.56
C ALA A 191 -14.22 6.80 6.20
N GLN A 192 -14.72 7.90 5.62
CA GLN A 192 -15.36 7.94 4.31
C GLN A 192 -14.35 8.23 3.19
N GLY A 193 -13.05 8.34 3.49
CA GLY A 193 -11.99 8.52 2.49
C GLY A 193 -11.77 9.96 2.02
N GLU A 194 -12.37 10.95 2.69
CA GLU A 194 -12.14 12.36 2.39
C GLU A 194 -10.80 12.83 2.96
N LEU A 195 -10.15 13.76 2.26
CA LEU A 195 -8.90 14.39 2.70
C LEU A 195 -9.17 15.32 3.89
N ILE A 196 -8.36 15.19 4.93
CA ILE A 196 -8.25 16.15 6.03
C ILE A 196 -6.84 16.75 5.92
N PRO A 197 -6.66 17.92 5.29
CA PRO A 197 -5.35 18.53 5.19
C PRO A 197 -4.95 19.21 6.50
N ASP A 198 -3.65 19.29 6.77
CA ASP A 198 -3.09 20.23 7.75
C ASP A 198 -2.45 21.39 6.98
N TRP A 199 -3.20 22.47 6.81
CA TRP A 199 -2.75 23.70 6.14
C TRP A 199 -2.01 24.66 7.09
N GLY A 200 -1.77 24.26 8.35
CA GLY A 200 -1.36 25.16 9.42
C GLY A 200 -2.52 26.06 9.86
N GLN A 201 -2.22 27.07 10.69
CA GLN A 201 -3.18 28.17 10.86
C GLN A 201 -3.28 28.88 9.51
N GLU A 202 -4.44 28.82 8.86
CA GLU A 202 -4.80 29.82 7.86
C GLU A 202 -4.39 31.17 8.42
N CYS A 203 -3.61 31.95 7.68
CA CYS A 203 -3.26 33.31 8.08
C CYS A 203 -4.55 33.99 8.56
N ALA A 204 -4.67 34.21 9.87
CA ALA A 204 -5.73 35.02 10.42
C ALA A 204 -5.64 36.33 9.65
N SER A 205 -6.67 36.61 8.87
CA SER A 205 -6.78 37.83 8.07
C SER A 205 -6.35 39.01 8.94
N SER A 206 -5.41 39.81 8.43
CA SER A 206 -5.00 41.06 9.08
C SER A 206 -6.24 41.87 9.44
N GLN A 207 -6.30 42.30 10.71
CA GLN A 207 -7.30 43.25 11.21
C GLN A 207 -7.35 44.52 10.36
#